data_AF-A0A0S3UK94-F1
#
_entry.id   AF-A0A0S3UK94-F1
#
_cell.length_a   1.000
_cell.length_b   1.000
_cell.length_c   1.000
_cell.angle_alpha   90.00
_cell.angle_beta   90.00
_cell.angle_gamma   90.00
#
_symmetry.space_group_name_H-M   'P 1'
#
loop_
_entity.id
_entity.type
_entity.pdbx_description
1 polymer ?
#
loop_
_entity_poly.entity_id
_entity_poly.type
_entity_poly.pdbx_seq_one_letter_code
_entity_poly.pdbx_strand_id
1 'polypeptide(L)'
;MRPFENSQKNAMREAMERVYSWKQEHTEEYSRFSLDMMKVERNDFSCLERIFKMAVGFVPASVLIECQKLFASNSEIVLSADEKAAAATRVVDELMELKGYLRFGVYTETIGKKSDANHAQTTERGEQFLIREFSLADEDQSEKDDEHIYIPFVTTQEFWDSLPSFIQMAVFTLGKGHSADEMATLSKRIMLSAIQALPEMFIKVRNQIMAGSNSLLMCTLYYVCYDHGLSKSAMALSKVSLGTKQTSYIRESVKAIVESLVETSITKGLDKKTEWTKQSKGIEDSELRQAIKTTLANTQGKHGRRTILQEERSLDDILIADNKQALKEAIMTALNDMEHENETAYIKAALIRSNHLSSDISFAVFLRAICSFADKEYKYDSAQRVDSFILYEKKNFEASKSSKWQRGRRIVSYLTEVFRAMPNTIDKP
;
A
#
# COMPACT_ATOMS: atom_id res chain seq x y z
N MET A 1 21.16 -19.76 -9.88
CA MET A 1 20.51 -18.98 -8.80
C MET A 1 21.24 -17.64 -8.71
N ARG A 2 20.67 -16.56 -9.25
CA ARG A 2 21.40 -15.31 -9.51
C ARG A 2 21.44 -14.43 -8.24
N PRO A 3 22.61 -13.87 -7.86
CA PRO A 3 22.76 -12.90 -6.76
C PRO A 3 22.01 -11.56 -6.96
N PHE A 4 21.51 -11.30 -8.18
CA PHE A 4 21.02 -10.00 -8.65
C PHE A 4 19.57 -9.68 -8.28
N GLU A 5 18.67 -10.66 -8.31
CA GLU A 5 17.30 -10.50 -7.78
C GLU A 5 17.31 -10.06 -6.31
N ASN A 6 18.33 -10.47 -5.54
CA ASN A 6 18.44 -10.09 -4.15
C ASN A 6 18.73 -8.59 -3.99
N SER A 7 19.48 -7.93 -4.87
CA SER A 7 19.93 -6.54 -4.67
C SER A 7 18.78 -5.51 -4.67
N GLN A 8 17.95 -5.48 -5.72
CA GLN A 8 16.79 -4.57 -5.80
C GLN A 8 15.69 -4.96 -4.79
N LYS A 9 15.43 -6.26 -4.62
CA LYS A 9 14.51 -6.75 -3.59
C LYS A 9 14.99 -6.34 -2.20
N ASN A 10 16.30 -6.31 -1.94
CA ASN A 10 16.87 -5.88 -0.67
C ASN A 10 16.74 -4.36 -0.49
N ALA A 11 17.00 -3.54 -1.51
CA ALA A 11 16.95 -2.08 -1.39
C ALA A 11 15.53 -1.55 -1.17
N MET A 12 14.53 -2.10 -1.88
CA MET A 12 13.13 -1.75 -1.65
C MET A 12 12.62 -2.35 -0.34
N ARG A 13 13.01 -3.58 0.01
CA ARG A 13 12.66 -4.17 1.30
C ARG A 13 13.20 -3.35 2.46
N GLU A 14 14.45 -2.91 2.42
CA GLU A 14 15.07 -2.05 3.44
C GLU A 14 14.38 -0.69 3.54
N ALA A 15 14.04 -0.06 2.40
CA ALA A 15 13.26 1.17 2.40
C ALA A 15 11.89 0.97 3.07
N MET A 16 11.21 -0.13 2.77
CA MET A 16 9.91 -0.45 3.35
C MET A 16 10.01 -0.85 4.83
N GLU A 17 11.06 -1.56 5.25
CA GLU A 17 11.39 -1.82 6.66
C GLU A 17 11.61 -0.51 7.41
N ARG A 18 12.33 0.46 6.81
CA ARG A 18 12.50 1.80 7.38
C ARG A 18 11.17 2.53 7.54
N VAL A 19 10.28 2.46 6.55
CA VAL A 19 8.90 3.00 6.64
C VAL A 19 8.14 2.36 7.79
N TYR A 20 8.25 1.03 7.92
CA TYR A 20 7.58 0.29 8.99
C TYR A 20 8.07 0.72 10.38
N SER A 21 9.39 0.74 10.60
CA SER A 21 10.00 1.18 11.86
C SER A 21 9.70 2.65 12.17
N TRP A 22 9.71 3.52 11.15
CA TRP A 22 9.40 4.94 11.32
C TRP A 22 8.00 5.17 11.90
N LYS A 23 6.98 4.43 11.41
CA LYS A 23 5.61 4.54 11.95
C LYS A 23 5.55 4.19 13.43
N GLN A 24 6.32 3.20 13.89
CA GLN A 24 6.32 2.80 15.31
C GLN A 24 6.79 3.96 16.20
N GLU A 25 7.80 4.71 15.75
CA GLU A 25 8.33 5.89 16.44
C GLU A 25 7.41 7.11 16.32
N HIS A 26 6.59 7.20 15.27
CA HIS A 26 5.76 8.37 14.93
C HIS A 26 4.26 8.04 14.87
N THR A 27 3.79 7.26 15.85
CA THR A 27 2.42 6.72 15.85
C THR A 27 1.35 7.82 15.79
N GLU A 28 1.52 8.94 16.51
CA GLU A 28 0.55 10.04 16.50
C GLU A 28 0.43 10.73 15.13
N GLU A 29 1.57 10.93 14.44
CA GLU A 29 1.59 11.54 13.11
C GLU A 29 0.84 10.66 12.11
N TYR A 30 1.06 9.35 12.18
CA TYR A 30 0.34 8.39 11.35
C TYR A 30 -1.16 8.36 11.66
N SER A 31 -1.55 8.37 12.94
CA SER A 31 -2.95 8.38 13.33
C SER A 31 -3.68 9.62 12.79
N ARG A 32 -3.07 10.80 12.84
CA ARG A 32 -3.64 12.03 12.26
C ARG A 32 -3.79 11.92 10.75
N PHE A 33 -2.75 11.44 10.06
CA PHE A 33 -2.79 11.22 8.61
C PHE A 33 -3.89 10.23 8.20
N SER A 34 -4.02 9.10 8.90
CA SER A 34 -5.02 8.07 8.60
C SER A 34 -6.45 8.60 8.77
N LEU A 35 -6.70 9.43 9.80
CA LEU A 35 -7.98 10.13 9.97
C LEU A 35 -8.26 11.13 8.85
N ASP A 36 -7.24 11.88 8.41
CA ASP A 36 -7.38 12.81 7.28
C ASP A 36 -7.73 12.08 5.98
N MET A 37 -7.17 10.89 5.73
CA MET A 37 -7.51 10.06 4.57
C MET A 37 -8.98 9.61 4.56
N MET A 38 -9.61 9.42 5.72
CA MET A 38 -11.03 9.05 5.80
C MET A 38 -11.98 10.19 5.44
N LYS A 39 -11.51 11.45 5.46
CA LYS A 39 -12.35 12.61 5.12
C LYS A 39 -12.76 12.65 3.65
N VAL A 40 -12.08 11.87 2.79
CA VAL A 40 -12.45 11.67 1.38
C VAL A 40 -13.90 11.18 1.23
N GLU A 41 -14.39 10.36 2.17
CA GLU A 41 -15.78 9.91 2.21
C GLU A 41 -16.80 11.06 2.29
N ARG A 42 -16.36 12.23 2.73
CA ARG A 42 -17.16 13.44 2.92
C ARG A 42 -16.78 14.53 1.91
N ASN A 43 -16.22 14.14 0.77
CA ASN A 43 -15.75 15.03 -0.30
C ASN A 43 -14.61 15.98 0.08
N ASP A 44 -13.86 15.69 1.15
CA ASP A 44 -12.65 16.44 1.48
C ASP A 44 -11.42 15.72 0.91
N PHE A 45 -10.84 16.31 -0.14
CA PHE A 45 -9.69 15.78 -0.86
C PHE A 45 -8.37 16.45 -0.45
N SER A 46 -8.35 17.27 0.60
CA SER A 46 -7.17 18.07 1.00
C SER A 46 -5.94 17.21 1.31
N CYS A 47 -6.13 16.04 1.92
CA CYS A 47 -5.03 15.10 2.17
C CYS A 47 -4.43 14.55 0.87
N LEU A 48 -5.29 14.15 -0.08
CA LEU A 48 -4.85 13.69 -1.40
C LEU A 48 -4.14 14.80 -2.16
N GLU A 49 -4.63 16.04 -2.11
CA GLU A 49 -3.96 17.20 -2.71
C GLU A 49 -2.55 17.41 -2.14
N ARG A 50 -2.38 17.29 -0.81
CA ARG A 50 -1.06 17.37 -0.16
C ARG A 50 -0.14 16.24 -0.65
N ILE A 51 -0.66 15.02 -0.77
CA ILE A 51 0.10 13.87 -1.30
C ILE A 51 0.55 14.15 -2.73
N PHE A 52 -0.34 14.64 -3.60
CA PHE A 52 -0.01 14.97 -4.99
C PHE A 52 1.04 16.09 -5.07
N LYS A 53 0.90 17.17 -4.30
CA LYS A 53 1.90 18.26 -4.25
C LYS A 53 3.27 17.76 -3.81
N MET A 54 3.31 16.88 -2.82
CA MET A 54 4.53 16.24 -2.35
C MET A 54 5.12 15.31 -3.43
N ALA A 55 4.29 14.53 -4.13
CA ALA A 55 4.70 13.68 -5.23
C ALA A 55 5.34 14.47 -6.39
N VAL A 56 4.76 15.63 -6.74
CA VAL A 56 5.30 16.55 -7.77
C VAL A 56 6.72 17.00 -7.41
N GLY A 57 7.05 17.15 -6.12
CA GLY A 57 8.39 17.51 -5.66
C GLY A 57 9.49 16.49 -6.05
N PHE A 58 9.11 15.25 -6.40
CA PHE A 58 10.07 14.24 -6.89
C PHE A 58 10.23 14.24 -8.40
N VAL A 59 9.32 14.88 -9.14
CA VAL A 59 9.31 14.91 -10.60
C VAL A 59 10.38 15.88 -11.11
N PRO A 60 11.31 15.46 -11.99
CA PRO A 60 12.32 16.35 -12.55
C PRO A 60 11.72 17.46 -13.41
N ALA A 61 12.42 18.59 -13.49
CA ALA A 61 11.98 19.77 -14.25
C ALA A 61 11.71 19.44 -15.73
N SER A 62 12.49 18.55 -16.34
CA SER A 62 12.29 18.12 -17.73
C SER A 62 10.89 17.53 -17.99
N VAL A 63 10.37 16.73 -17.06
CA VAL A 63 9.02 16.16 -17.17
C VAL A 63 7.96 17.23 -16.96
N LEU A 64 8.17 18.12 -15.98
CA LEU A 64 7.24 19.22 -15.70
C LEU A 64 7.12 20.18 -16.88
N ILE A 65 8.22 20.45 -17.59
CA ILE A 65 8.24 21.27 -18.82
C ILE A 65 7.37 20.64 -19.90
N GLU A 66 7.47 19.33 -20.14
CA GLU A 66 6.62 18.64 -21.12
C GLU A 66 5.14 18.64 -20.70
N CYS A 67 4.84 18.50 -19.40
CA CYS A 67 3.48 18.68 -18.89
C CYS A 67 2.97 20.12 -19.09
N GLN A 68 3.82 21.13 -18.89
CA GLN A 68 3.45 22.54 -19.07
C GLN A 68 3.03 22.85 -20.52
N LYS A 69 3.70 22.24 -21.49
CA LYS A 69 3.35 22.36 -22.92
C LYS A 69 1.91 21.91 -23.20
N LEU A 70 1.36 20.98 -22.41
CA LEU A 70 -0.04 20.57 -22.54
C LEU A 70 -1.01 21.67 -22.09
N PHE A 71 -0.66 22.48 -21.10
CA PHE A 71 -1.57 23.49 -20.56
C PHE A 71 -1.51 24.84 -21.28
N ALA A 72 -0.41 25.13 -22.00
CA ALA A 72 -0.15 26.42 -22.60
C ALA A 72 0.14 26.27 -24.10
N SER A 73 -0.89 26.46 -24.93
CA SER A 73 -0.79 26.31 -26.38
C SER A 73 0.13 27.32 -27.08
N ASN A 74 0.58 28.39 -26.40
CA ASN A 74 1.34 29.49 -27.02
C ASN A 74 2.40 30.16 -26.13
N SER A 75 2.84 29.57 -25.01
CA SER A 75 3.97 30.18 -24.28
C SER A 75 5.28 29.73 -24.92
N GLU A 76 6.11 30.67 -25.39
CA GLU A 76 7.56 30.49 -25.40
C GLU A 76 7.96 30.10 -23.97
N ILE A 77 8.02 28.80 -23.70
CA ILE A 77 8.57 28.30 -22.45
C ILE A 77 10.03 28.72 -22.53
N VAL A 78 10.39 29.75 -21.77
CA VAL A 78 11.79 30.11 -21.54
C VAL A 78 12.40 28.87 -20.93
N LEU A 79 13.05 28.07 -21.77
CA LEU A 79 13.90 26.97 -21.36
C LEU A 79 14.93 27.61 -20.43
N SER A 80 14.76 27.42 -19.13
CA SER A 80 15.84 27.74 -18.21
C SER A 80 17.08 27.02 -18.70
N ALA A 81 18.25 27.65 -18.56
CA ALA A 81 19.56 27.11 -18.93
C ALA A 81 19.98 25.90 -18.07
N ASP A 82 19.07 24.97 -17.83
CA ASP A 82 19.31 23.69 -17.20
C ASP A 82 19.72 22.71 -18.32
N GLU A 83 21.04 22.59 -18.50
CA GLU A 83 21.67 21.66 -19.44
C GLU A 83 21.15 20.23 -19.28
N LYS A 84 20.78 19.85 -18.04
CA LYS A 84 20.23 18.52 -17.74
C LYS A 84 18.81 18.35 -18.28
N ALA A 85 17.98 19.40 -18.19
CA ALA A 85 16.65 19.38 -18.79
C ALA A 85 16.73 19.35 -20.32
N ALA A 86 17.63 20.13 -20.92
CA ALA A 86 17.86 20.13 -22.37
C ALA A 86 18.35 18.77 -22.88
N ALA A 87 19.28 18.12 -22.16
CA ALA A 87 19.75 16.78 -22.49
C ALA A 87 18.61 15.74 -22.40
N ALA A 88 17.77 15.82 -21.36
CA ALA A 88 16.62 14.93 -21.22
C ALA A 88 15.60 15.12 -22.36
N THR A 89 15.34 16.35 -22.79
CA THR A 89 14.47 16.63 -23.94
C THR A 89 15.02 16.03 -25.22
N ARG A 90 16.32 16.14 -25.50
CA ARG A 90 16.95 15.51 -26.69
C ARG A 90 16.78 13.99 -26.70
N VAL A 91 16.95 13.34 -25.55
CA VAL A 91 16.72 11.89 -25.45
C VAL A 91 15.25 11.55 -25.76
N VAL A 92 14.30 12.36 -25.28
CA VAL A 92 12.88 12.15 -25.59
C VAL A 92 12.61 12.34 -27.09
N ASP A 93 13.26 13.31 -27.74
CA ASP A 93 13.16 13.51 -29.19
C ASP A 93 13.65 12.27 -29.96
N GLU A 94 14.81 11.72 -29.57
CA GLU A 94 15.32 10.47 -30.14
C GLU A 94 14.34 9.31 -29.93
N LEU A 95 13.82 9.13 -28.71
CA LEU A 95 12.84 8.08 -28.39
C LEU A 95 11.55 8.20 -29.21
N MET A 96 11.13 9.40 -29.58
CA MET A 96 9.91 9.60 -30.39
C MET A 96 10.03 9.01 -31.80
N GLU A 97 11.24 8.87 -32.33
CA GLU A 97 11.53 8.38 -33.70
C GLU A 97 11.78 6.87 -33.77
N LEU A 98 11.94 6.20 -32.61
CA LEU A 98 12.27 4.78 -32.55
C LEU A 98 11.11 3.87 -32.94
N LYS A 99 11.46 2.67 -33.41
CA LYS A 99 10.55 1.57 -33.78
C LYS A 99 10.90 0.31 -32.99
N GLY A 100 9.94 -0.60 -32.82
CA GLY A 100 10.12 -1.83 -32.05
C GLY A 100 9.68 -1.66 -30.60
N TYR A 101 10.49 -2.08 -29.64
CA TYR A 101 10.23 -2.02 -28.21
C TYR A 101 11.38 -1.33 -27.48
N LEU A 102 11.05 -0.39 -26.61
CA LEU A 102 11.98 0.12 -25.61
C LEU A 102 12.12 -0.93 -24.51
N ARG A 103 13.29 -1.56 -24.43
CA ARG A 103 13.67 -2.39 -23.29
C ARG A 103 14.35 -1.51 -22.26
N PHE A 104 13.71 -1.38 -21.11
CA PHE A 104 14.14 -0.51 -20.02
C PHE A 104 14.44 -1.32 -18.76
N GLY A 105 15.66 -1.19 -18.25
CA GLY A 105 16.14 -1.80 -17.02
C GLY A 105 16.74 -0.76 -16.07
N VAL A 106 16.59 -0.98 -14.77
CA VAL A 106 17.16 -0.12 -13.73
C VAL A 106 17.82 -1.00 -12.68
N TYR A 107 19.13 -0.99 -12.53
CA TYR A 107 19.84 -1.84 -11.57
C TYR A 107 20.73 -1.03 -10.62
N THR A 108 21.01 -1.61 -9.45
CA THR A 108 21.93 -1.03 -8.47
C THR A 108 23.22 -1.86 -8.40
N GLU A 109 24.35 -1.25 -8.72
CA GLU A 109 25.69 -1.79 -8.51
C GLU A 109 26.28 -1.21 -7.23
N THR A 110 26.84 -2.05 -6.35
CA THR A 110 27.53 -1.57 -5.14
C THR A 110 29.03 -1.64 -5.38
N ILE A 111 29.70 -0.49 -5.45
CA ILE A 111 31.16 -0.44 -5.58
C ILE A 111 31.76 -0.32 -4.18
N GLY A 112 32.38 -1.41 -3.74
CA GLY A 112 33.18 -1.48 -2.52
C GLY A 112 34.21 -2.58 -2.68
N LYS A 113 35.48 -2.31 -2.31
CA LYS A 113 36.56 -3.30 -2.35
C LYS A 113 36.09 -4.56 -1.62
N LYS A 114 36.20 -5.73 -2.27
CA LYS A 114 36.14 -7.01 -1.58
C LYS A 114 37.11 -6.91 -0.39
N SER A 115 36.59 -6.87 0.84
CA SER A 115 37.45 -7.01 2.00
C SER A 115 38.03 -8.41 1.95
N ASP A 116 39.35 -8.49 1.92
CA ASP A 116 40.05 -9.74 2.13
C ASP A 116 39.54 -10.36 3.44
N ALA A 117 39.28 -11.67 3.38
CA ALA A 117 38.82 -12.43 4.52
C ALA A 117 39.77 -12.20 5.69
N ASN A 118 39.19 -11.87 6.85
CA ASN A 118 39.82 -11.60 8.15
C ASN A 118 40.16 -10.12 8.40
N HIS A 119 39.18 -9.35 8.90
CA HIS A 119 39.19 -8.77 10.26
C HIS A 119 37.95 -7.87 10.49
N ALA A 120 37.51 -7.87 11.75
CA ALA A 120 36.46 -7.10 12.44
C ALA A 120 35.58 -6.08 11.68
N GLN A 121 34.27 -6.23 11.94
CA GLN A 121 33.17 -5.26 11.87
C GLN A 121 33.55 -3.78 11.76
N THR A 122 33.59 -3.27 10.53
CA THR A 122 33.10 -1.93 10.19
C THR A 122 32.37 -2.03 8.87
N THR A 123 31.04 -1.94 8.91
CA THR A 123 30.18 -1.93 7.72
C THR A 123 30.29 -0.56 7.03
N GLU A 124 31.43 -0.27 6.40
CA GLU A 124 31.48 0.80 5.41
C GLU A 124 30.65 0.34 4.20
N ARG A 125 29.42 0.84 4.16
CA ARG A 125 28.44 0.56 3.11
C ARG A 125 28.99 1.13 1.80
N GLY A 126 29.46 0.25 0.90
CA GLY A 126 29.94 0.65 -0.42
C GLY A 126 28.92 1.52 -1.16
N GLU A 127 29.41 2.47 -1.96
CA GLU A 127 28.55 3.36 -2.74
C GLU A 127 27.69 2.55 -3.72
N GLN A 128 26.37 2.75 -3.67
CA GLN A 128 25.41 2.12 -4.57
C GLN A 128 25.14 3.04 -5.75
N PHE A 129 25.56 2.61 -6.94
CA PHE A 129 25.33 3.26 -8.22
C PHE A 129 24.10 2.67 -8.88
N LEU A 130 23.18 3.51 -9.34
CA LEU A 130 22.02 3.07 -10.09
C LEU A 130 22.32 3.21 -11.59
N ILE A 131 22.31 2.11 -12.31
CA ILE A 131 22.61 2.04 -13.73
C ILE A 131 21.29 1.87 -14.49
N ARG A 132 21.19 2.64 -15.56
CA ARG A 132 20.06 2.62 -16.48
C ARG A 132 20.48 1.85 -17.71
N GLU A 133 19.69 0.85 -18.08
CA GLU A 133 19.83 0.16 -19.36
C GLU A 133 18.66 0.53 -20.25
N PHE A 134 19.01 1.14 -21.37
CA PHE A 134 18.11 1.40 -22.48
C PHE A 134 18.64 0.64 -23.67
N SER A 135 17.82 -0.26 -24.21
CA SER A 135 18.11 -0.91 -25.47
C SER A 135 16.85 -1.02 -26.31
N LEU A 136 17.03 -1.17 -27.61
CA LEU A 136 15.94 -1.50 -28.51
C LEU A 136 15.83 -3.02 -28.63
N ALA A 137 14.59 -3.49 -28.66
CA ALA A 137 14.26 -4.86 -28.99
C ALA A 137 13.24 -4.86 -30.14
N ASP A 138 13.38 -5.81 -31.06
CA ASP A 138 12.44 -5.92 -32.20
C ASP A 138 11.09 -6.51 -31.77
N GLU A 139 11.06 -7.27 -30.67
CA GLU A 139 9.89 -7.98 -30.16
C GLU A 139 9.78 -7.85 -28.63
N ASP A 140 8.56 -8.03 -28.09
CA ASP A 140 8.30 -8.13 -26.66
C ASP A 140 8.86 -9.46 -26.12
N GLN A 141 9.79 -9.37 -25.16
CA GLN A 141 10.37 -10.54 -24.49
C GLN A 141 10.02 -10.61 -23.01
N SER A 142 9.01 -9.87 -22.55
CA SER A 142 8.60 -9.79 -21.14
C SER A 142 8.24 -11.15 -20.51
N GLU A 143 7.85 -12.16 -21.30
CA GLU A 143 7.63 -13.53 -20.81
C GLU A 143 8.93 -14.27 -20.43
N LYS A 144 10.07 -13.86 -21.00
CA LYS A 144 11.39 -14.50 -20.83
C LYS A 144 12.39 -13.64 -20.06
N ASP A 145 12.21 -12.33 -20.07
CA ASP A 145 13.00 -11.32 -19.37
C ASP A 145 12.09 -10.59 -18.37
N ASP A 146 12.12 -11.05 -17.12
CA ASP A 146 11.36 -10.45 -16.01
C ASP A 146 12.12 -9.30 -15.33
N GLU A 147 13.34 -8.99 -15.78
CA GLU A 147 14.20 -7.93 -15.25
C GLU A 147 13.96 -6.58 -15.94
N HIS A 148 13.29 -6.57 -17.11
CA HIS A 148 13.12 -5.38 -17.95
C HIS A 148 11.66 -5.11 -18.30
N ILE A 149 11.34 -3.83 -18.45
CA ILE A 149 10.04 -3.37 -18.97
C ILE A 149 10.19 -3.20 -20.48
N TYR A 150 9.31 -3.84 -21.23
CA TYR A 150 9.21 -3.70 -22.68
C TYR A 150 8.05 -2.75 -22.99
N ILE A 151 8.35 -1.61 -23.59
CA ILE A 151 7.36 -0.60 -23.95
C ILE A 151 7.31 -0.53 -25.47
N PRO A 152 6.18 -0.88 -26.11
CA PRO A 152 6.10 -0.84 -27.56
C PRO A 152 6.22 0.60 -28.06
N PHE A 153 7.10 0.81 -29.04
CA PHE A 153 7.14 2.04 -29.83
C PHE A 153 6.04 1.99 -30.88
N VAL A 154 4.86 2.41 -30.44
CA VAL A 154 3.71 2.67 -31.31
C VAL A 154 3.77 4.09 -31.86
N THR A 155 3.09 4.34 -32.97
CA THR A 155 2.89 5.72 -33.46
C THR A 155 2.19 6.57 -32.41
N THR A 156 2.30 7.89 -32.54
CA THR A 156 1.61 8.84 -31.67
C THR A 156 0.09 8.60 -31.63
N GLN A 157 -0.49 8.27 -32.78
CA GLN A 157 -1.93 8.00 -32.90
C GLN A 157 -2.30 6.67 -32.24
N GLU A 158 -1.56 5.60 -32.50
CA GLU A 158 -1.79 4.30 -31.85
C GLU A 158 -1.62 4.37 -30.34
N PHE A 159 -0.64 5.13 -29.85
CA PHE A 159 -0.50 5.42 -28.42
C PHE A 159 -1.75 6.12 -27.88
N TRP A 160 -2.17 7.19 -28.54
CA TRP A 160 -3.36 7.95 -28.15
C TRP A 160 -4.60 7.07 -28.10
N ASP A 161 -4.84 6.26 -29.12
CA ASP A 161 -5.99 5.35 -29.23
C ASP A 161 -5.95 4.23 -28.18
N SER A 162 -4.76 3.86 -27.69
CA SER A 162 -4.59 2.89 -26.61
C SER A 162 -4.91 3.44 -25.22
N LEU A 163 -4.95 4.78 -25.05
CA LEU A 163 -5.22 5.39 -23.75
C LEU A 163 -6.67 5.15 -23.32
N PRO A 164 -6.93 4.89 -22.02
CA PRO A 164 -8.29 4.84 -21.51
C PRO A 164 -9.05 6.14 -21.81
N SER A 165 -10.33 6.05 -22.16
CA SER A 165 -11.12 7.22 -22.60
C SER A 165 -11.17 8.35 -21.57
N PHE A 166 -11.11 8.05 -20.27
CA PHE A 166 -11.06 9.09 -19.23
C PHE A 166 -9.73 9.86 -19.24
N ILE A 167 -8.61 9.22 -19.59
CA ILE A 167 -7.31 9.88 -19.77
C ILE A 167 -7.35 10.76 -21.02
N GLN A 168 -7.87 10.24 -22.13
CA GLN A 168 -8.05 11.04 -23.36
C GLN A 168 -8.90 12.28 -23.09
N MET A 169 -10.00 12.14 -22.34
CA MET A 169 -10.86 13.26 -21.95
C MET A 169 -10.17 14.25 -21.02
N ALA A 170 -9.37 13.78 -20.06
CA ALA A 170 -8.58 14.65 -19.20
C ALA A 170 -7.56 15.45 -20.02
N VAL A 171 -6.81 14.78 -20.90
CA VAL A 171 -5.88 15.45 -21.81
C VAL A 171 -6.60 16.44 -22.71
N PHE A 172 -7.76 16.10 -23.27
CA PHE A 172 -8.56 17.02 -24.09
C PHE A 172 -9.00 18.27 -23.33
N THR A 173 -9.36 18.11 -22.06
CA THR A 173 -9.78 19.21 -21.19
C THR A 173 -8.61 20.11 -20.82
N LEU A 174 -7.45 19.53 -20.51
CA LEU A 174 -6.24 20.25 -20.11
C LEU A 174 -5.52 20.88 -21.30
N GLY A 175 -5.52 20.18 -22.44
CA GLY A 175 -4.93 20.53 -23.72
C GLY A 175 -5.75 21.52 -24.54
N LYS A 176 -6.66 22.27 -23.93
CA LYS A 176 -7.59 23.13 -24.65
C LYS A 176 -6.84 24.16 -25.49
N GLY A 177 -7.04 24.10 -26.80
CA GLY A 177 -6.37 24.98 -27.77
C GLY A 177 -5.32 24.26 -28.63
N HIS A 178 -4.96 23.01 -28.28
CA HIS A 178 -4.18 22.14 -29.14
C HIS A 178 -5.05 21.39 -30.15
N SER A 179 -4.44 21.01 -31.28
CA SER A 179 -5.04 20.04 -32.20
C SER A 179 -5.03 18.62 -31.61
N ALA A 180 -5.82 17.71 -32.18
CA ALA A 180 -5.82 16.30 -31.76
C ALA A 180 -4.43 15.66 -31.90
N ASP A 181 -3.74 15.94 -33.02
CA ASP A 181 -2.40 15.43 -33.30
C ASP A 181 -1.35 15.99 -32.31
N GLU A 182 -1.49 17.27 -31.94
CA GLU A 182 -0.63 17.90 -30.93
C GLU A 182 -0.84 17.27 -29.55
N MET A 183 -2.10 17.03 -29.14
CA MET A 183 -2.40 16.39 -27.85
C MET A 183 -1.89 14.95 -27.80
N ALA A 184 -2.06 14.19 -28.88
CA ALA A 184 -1.51 12.85 -29.00
C ALA A 184 0.03 12.88 -28.87
N THR A 185 0.68 13.82 -29.55
CA THR A 185 2.15 14.01 -29.53
C THR A 185 2.63 14.36 -28.13
N LEU A 186 2.02 15.36 -27.49
CA LEU A 186 2.35 15.80 -26.14
C LEU A 186 2.14 14.67 -25.12
N SER A 187 1.05 13.90 -25.25
CA SER A 187 0.79 12.77 -24.36
C SER A 187 1.89 11.71 -24.42
N LYS A 188 2.31 11.33 -25.64
CA LYS A 188 3.40 10.36 -25.82
C LYS A 188 4.73 10.90 -25.29
N ARG A 189 5.02 12.19 -25.53
CA ARG A 189 6.23 12.86 -25.01
C ARG A 189 6.27 12.90 -23.49
N ILE A 190 5.16 13.23 -22.83
CA ILE A 190 5.06 13.25 -21.37
C ILE A 190 5.34 11.85 -20.80
N MET A 191 4.77 10.80 -21.39
CA MET A 191 5.02 9.42 -20.98
C MET A 191 6.50 9.05 -21.12
N LEU A 192 7.12 9.28 -22.29
CA LEU A 192 8.53 8.96 -22.53
C LEU A 192 9.46 9.75 -21.59
N SER A 193 9.13 11.02 -21.33
CA SER A 193 9.85 11.85 -20.37
C SER A 193 9.76 11.29 -18.96
N ALA A 194 8.58 10.84 -18.54
CA ALA A 194 8.38 10.21 -17.24
C ALA A 194 9.20 8.91 -17.12
N ILE A 195 9.17 8.04 -18.15
CA ILE A 195 9.95 6.79 -18.19
C ILE A 195 11.44 7.06 -18.06
N GLN A 196 11.96 7.99 -18.86
CA GLN A 196 13.35 8.41 -18.83
C GLN A 196 13.78 8.93 -17.44
N ALA A 197 12.86 9.57 -16.73
CA ALA A 197 13.06 10.16 -15.43
C ALA A 197 12.78 9.22 -14.23
N LEU A 198 12.15 8.05 -14.44
CA LEU A 198 11.81 7.09 -13.38
C LEU A 198 12.98 6.78 -12.43
N PRO A 199 14.22 6.54 -12.91
CA PRO A 199 15.36 6.24 -12.05
C PRO A 199 15.70 7.37 -11.08
N GLU A 200 15.64 8.62 -11.56
CA GLU A 200 15.90 9.80 -10.74
C GLU A 200 14.79 10.00 -9.70
N MET A 201 13.52 9.86 -10.10
CA MET A 201 12.39 9.91 -9.18
C MET A 201 12.54 8.87 -8.06
N PHE A 202 12.89 7.62 -8.43
CA PHE A 202 13.10 6.54 -7.49
C PHE A 202 14.20 6.85 -6.46
N ILE A 203 15.35 7.35 -6.90
CA ILE A 203 16.45 7.72 -5.99
C ILE A 203 16.02 8.82 -5.02
N LYS A 204 15.34 9.87 -5.50
CA LYS A 204 14.88 10.97 -4.64
C LYS A 204 13.93 10.47 -3.57
N VAL A 205 12.97 9.62 -3.95
CA VAL A 205 12.02 9.00 -3.02
C VAL A 205 12.76 8.12 -2.01
N ARG A 206 13.63 7.21 -2.47
CA ARG A 206 14.41 6.32 -1.60
C ARG A 206 15.25 7.12 -0.60
N ASN A 207 15.97 8.14 -1.04
CA ASN A 207 16.81 8.93 -0.16
C ASN A 207 15.99 9.63 0.93
N GLN A 208 14.80 10.15 0.61
CA GLN A 208 13.90 10.72 1.61
C GLN A 208 13.35 9.68 2.59
N ILE A 209 13.04 8.46 2.11
CA ILE A 209 12.64 7.35 2.98
C ILE A 209 13.75 7.02 3.97
N MET A 210 14.98 6.85 3.48
CA MET A 210 16.12 6.51 4.32
C MET A 210 16.41 7.60 5.35
N ALA A 211 16.28 8.88 4.96
CA ALA A 211 16.39 10.01 5.87
C ALA A 211 15.25 10.06 6.91
N GLY A 212 14.06 9.57 6.57
CA GLY A 212 12.87 9.60 7.42
C GLY A 212 12.35 11.02 7.74
N SER A 213 12.77 12.02 6.98
CA SER A 213 12.51 13.44 7.26
C SER A 213 11.19 13.96 6.67
N ASN A 214 10.58 13.23 5.74
CA ASN A 214 9.32 13.60 5.12
C ASN A 214 8.18 12.75 5.69
N SER A 215 7.56 13.23 6.77
CA SER A 215 6.50 12.48 7.45
C SER A 215 5.30 12.18 6.55
N LEU A 216 4.94 13.09 5.63
CA LEU A 216 3.85 12.84 4.69
C LEU A 216 4.18 11.68 3.74
N LEU A 217 5.40 11.59 3.22
CA LEU A 217 5.86 10.46 2.41
C LEU A 217 5.82 9.16 3.21
N MET A 218 6.36 9.17 4.43
CA MET A 218 6.41 7.98 5.30
C MET A 218 5.00 7.48 5.63
N CYS A 219 4.10 8.37 6.05
CA CYS A 219 2.69 8.03 6.31
C CYS A 219 1.98 7.51 5.06
N THR A 220 2.20 8.12 3.89
CA THR A 220 1.58 7.71 2.62
C THR A 220 2.01 6.31 2.22
N LEU A 221 3.31 6.04 2.24
CA LEU A 221 3.86 4.71 1.91
C LEU A 221 3.40 3.66 2.92
N TYR A 222 3.37 4.02 4.20
CA TYR A 222 2.87 3.14 5.25
C TYR A 222 1.41 2.76 5.01
N TYR A 223 0.56 3.77 4.80
CA TYR A 223 -0.86 3.59 4.56
C TYR A 223 -1.11 2.68 3.36
N VAL A 224 -0.46 2.97 2.22
CA VAL A 224 -0.60 2.21 0.98
C VAL A 224 -0.13 0.76 1.13
N CYS A 225 1.03 0.53 1.73
CA CYS A 225 1.68 -0.78 1.73
C CYS A 225 1.32 -1.67 2.92
N TYR A 226 1.04 -1.09 4.09
CA TYR A 226 0.87 -1.83 5.34
C TYR A 226 -0.55 -1.76 5.92
N ASP A 227 -1.31 -0.69 5.67
CA ASP A 227 -2.61 -0.45 6.31
C ASP A 227 -3.80 -0.47 5.33
N HIS A 228 -3.76 -1.40 4.37
CA HIS A 228 -4.83 -1.59 3.38
C HIS A 228 -5.20 -0.31 2.63
N GLY A 229 -4.25 0.62 2.44
CA GLY A 229 -4.55 1.97 1.98
C GLY A 229 -5.20 2.03 0.61
N LEU A 230 -4.87 1.09 -0.29
CA LEU A 230 -5.53 1.00 -1.60
C LEU A 230 -7.01 0.60 -1.46
N SER A 231 -7.29 -0.43 -0.68
CA SER A 231 -8.65 -0.88 -0.35
C SER A 231 -9.47 0.21 0.36
N LYS A 232 -8.91 0.83 1.40
CA LYS A 232 -9.57 1.93 2.12
C LYS A 232 -9.84 3.12 1.21
N SER A 233 -8.90 3.49 0.35
CA SER A 233 -9.08 4.60 -0.60
C SER A 233 -10.18 4.29 -1.61
N ALA A 234 -10.26 3.06 -2.12
CA ALA A 234 -11.34 2.65 -3.01
C ALA A 234 -12.70 2.71 -2.32
N MET A 235 -12.79 2.24 -1.07
CA MET A 235 -14.01 2.34 -0.27
C MET A 235 -14.40 3.80 -0.03
N ALA A 236 -13.42 4.66 0.25
CA ALA A 236 -13.69 6.07 0.45
C ALA A 236 -14.20 6.76 -0.83
N LEU A 237 -13.52 6.49 -1.95
CA LEU A 237 -13.91 6.98 -3.27
C LEU A 237 -15.31 6.49 -3.69
N SER A 238 -15.71 5.29 -3.28
CA SER A 238 -17.05 4.75 -3.56
C SER A 238 -18.20 5.53 -2.91
N LYS A 239 -17.90 6.32 -1.87
CA LYS A 239 -18.88 7.12 -1.12
C LYS A 239 -18.87 8.60 -1.49
N VAL A 240 -17.97 9.01 -2.38
CA VAL A 240 -17.87 10.40 -2.85
C VAL A 240 -19.20 10.81 -3.47
N SER A 241 -19.81 11.86 -2.91
CA SER A 241 -21.09 12.38 -3.36
C SER A 241 -20.86 13.46 -4.43
N LEU A 242 -21.15 13.13 -5.68
CA LEU A 242 -20.97 14.05 -6.82
C LEU A 242 -22.28 14.76 -7.19
N GLY A 243 -22.20 16.05 -7.55
CA GLY A 243 -23.36 16.81 -8.04
C GLY A 243 -23.78 16.41 -9.45
N THR A 244 -25.07 16.58 -9.78
CA THR A 244 -25.74 16.08 -11.01
C THR A 244 -25.12 16.49 -12.35
N LYS A 245 -24.32 17.57 -12.42
CA LYS A 245 -23.62 18.04 -13.64
C LYS A 245 -22.22 17.46 -13.84
N GLN A 246 -21.60 16.91 -12.79
CA GLN A 246 -20.23 16.37 -12.79
C GLN A 246 -20.23 14.82 -12.85
N THR A 247 -21.43 14.22 -12.90
CA THR A 247 -21.70 12.85 -12.51
C THR A 247 -21.15 11.77 -13.43
N SER A 248 -21.13 11.94 -14.75
CA SER A 248 -20.84 10.79 -15.64
C SER A 248 -19.34 10.51 -15.79
N TYR A 249 -18.53 11.50 -16.17
CA TYR A 249 -17.10 11.28 -16.43
C TYR A 249 -16.30 11.07 -15.13
N ILE A 250 -16.64 11.79 -14.05
CA ILE A 250 -15.98 11.58 -12.75
C ILE A 250 -16.34 10.20 -12.22
N ARG A 251 -17.58 9.74 -12.38
CA ARG A 251 -17.97 8.38 -11.98
C ARG A 251 -17.22 7.30 -12.75
N GLU A 252 -17.05 7.46 -14.07
CA GLU A 252 -16.26 6.51 -14.86
C GLU A 252 -14.77 6.56 -14.47
N SER A 253 -14.24 7.75 -14.15
CA SER A 253 -12.87 7.91 -13.66
C SER A 253 -12.68 7.24 -12.29
N VAL A 254 -13.61 7.46 -11.35
CA VAL A 254 -13.61 6.82 -10.02
C VAL A 254 -13.69 5.30 -10.17
N LYS A 255 -14.56 4.81 -11.07
CA LYS A 255 -14.67 3.38 -11.36
C LYS A 255 -13.35 2.81 -11.88
N ALA A 256 -12.75 3.40 -12.90
CA ALA A 256 -11.47 2.94 -13.45
C ALA A 256 -10.33 2.97 -12.41
N ILE A 257 -10.28 4.02 -11.57
CA ILE A 257 -9.33 4.11 -10.45
C ILE A 257 -9.56 2.96 -9.48
N VAL A 258 -10.80 2.72 -9.06
CA VAL A 258 -11.14 1.65 -8.11
C VAL A 258 -10.79 0.27 -8.69
N GLU A 259 -11.09 0.00 -9.96
CA GLU A 259 -10.70 -1.24 -10.65
C GLU A 259 -9.18 -1.43 -10.62
N SER A 260 -8.41 -0.38 -10.94
CA SER A 260 -6.94 -0.40 -10.90
C SER A 260 -6.39 -0.63 -9.48
N LEU A 261 -7.01 -0.02 -8.46
CA LEU A 261 -6.64 -0.22 -7.05
C LEU A 261 -6.89 -1.66 -6.61
N VAL A 262 -8.03 -2.25 -6.98
CA VAL A 262 -8.36 -3.65 -6.70
C VAL A 262 -7.34 -4.57 -7.36
N GLU A 263 -7.10 -4.41 -8.66
CA GLU A 263 -6.15 -5.24 -9.39
C GLU A 263 -4.74 -5.13 -8.82
N THR A 264 -4.25 -3.91 -8.61
CA THR A 264 -2.90 -3.64 -8.07
C THR A 264 -2.75 -4.27 -6.70
N SER A 265 -3.74 -4.09 -5.82
CA SER A 265 -3.66 -4.64 -4.46
C SER A 265 -3.54 -6.17 -4.48
N ILE A 266 -4.25 -6.86 -5.36
CA ILE A 266 -4.24 -8.33 -5.44
C ILE A 266 -2.96 -8.84 -6.12
N THR A 267 -2.59 -8.27 -7.27
CA THR A 267 -1.41 -8.69 -8.06
C THR A 267 -0.11 -8.47 -7.30
N LYS A 268 -0.01 -7.37 -6.54
CA LYS A 268 1.14 -7.07 -5.68
C LYS A 268 1.11 -7.84 -4.36
N GLY A 269 0.02 -8.55 -4.06
CA GLY A 269 -0.14 -9.30 -2.81
C GLY A 269 -0.33 -8.39 -1.59
N LEU A 270 -0.80 -7.16 -1.82
CA LEU A 270 -1.16 -6.20 -0.80
C LEU A 270 -2.57 -6.44 -0.26
N ASP A 271 -3.47 -7.15 -0.93
CA ASP A 271 -4.80 -7.50 -0.39
C ASP A 271 -5.24 -8.88 -0.89
N LYS A 272 -6.08 -9.57 -0.11
CA LYS A 272 -6.65 -10.87 -0.51
C LYS A 272 -7.96 -10.67 -1.26
N LYS A 273 -8.17 -11.48 -2.31
CA LYS A 273 -9.46 -11.57 -3.02
C LYS A 273 -10.67 -11.77 -2.09
N THR A 274 -10.51 -12.57 -1.03
CA THR A 274 -11.59 -12.83 -0.06
C THR A 274 -11.95 -11.60 0.76
N GLU A 275 -10.96 -10.75 1.10
CA GLU A 275 -11.20 -9.52 1.85
C GLU A 275 -11.94 -8.50 0.98
N TRP A 276 -11.50 -8.32 -0.27
CA TRP A 276 -12.21 -7.51 -1.25
C TRP A 276 -13.65 -8.00 -1.52
N THR A 277 -13.85 -9.31 -1.59
CA THR A 277 -15.20 -9.90 -1.72
C THR A 277 -16.10 -9.54 -0.54
N LYS A 278 -15.54 -9.41 0.66
CA LYS A 278 -16.29 -8.99 1.85
C LYS A 278 -16.60 -7.49 1.81
N GLN A 279 -15.59 -6.65 1.52
CA GLN A 279 -15.71 -5.20 1.51
C GLN A 279 -16.67 -4.69 0.42
N SER A 280 -16.60 -5.27 -0.79
CA SER A 280 -17.47 -4.90 -1.91
C SER A 280 -18.96 -5.05 -1.62
N LYS A 281 -19.36 -5.85 -0.63
CA LYS A 281 -20.77 -5.96 -0.21
C LYS A 281 -21.31 -4.66 0.41
N GLY A 282 -20.44 -3.84 1.00
CA GLY A 282 -20.79 -2.57 1.63
C GLY A 282 -20.84 -1.38 0.67
N ILE A 283 -20.60 -1.58 -0.62
CA ILE A 283 -20.66 -0.53 -1.64
C ILE A 283 -22.10 -0.39 -2.13
N GLU A 284 -22.66 0.81 -1.99
CA GLU A 284 -24.04 1.14 -2.38
C GLU A 284 -24.20 1.21 -3.90
N ASP A 285 -23.22 1.79 -4.60
CA ASP A 285 -23.23 1.90 -6.06
C ASP A 285 -23.15 0.52 -6.72
N SER A 286 -24.24 0.12 -7.39
CA SER A 286 -24.35 -1.19 -8.02
C SER A 286 -23.42 -1.37 -9.22
N GLU A 287 -23.16 -0.31 -9.99
CA GLU A 287 -22.28 -0.34 -11.16
C GLU A 287 -20.83 -0.54 -10.70
N LEU A 288 -20.40 0.25 -9.71
CA LEU A 288 -19.08 0.13 -9.11
C LEU A 288 -18.87 -1.21 -8.41
N ARG A 289 -19.88 -1.70 -7.69
CA ARG A 289 -19.84 -3.02 -7.06
C ARG A 289 -19.72 -4.14 -8.10
N GLN A 290 -20.37 -4.02 -9.25
CA GLN A 290 -20.26 -5.00 -10.33
C GLN A 290 -18.89 -4.93 -11.00
N ALA A 291 -18.36 -3.73 -11.24
CA ALA A 291 -17.00 -3.50 -11.73
C ALA A 291 -15.97 -4.23 -10.84
N ILE A 292 -16.01 -4.00 -9.52
CA ILE A 292 -15.11 -4.67 -8.57
C ILE A 292 -15.24 -6.19 -8.64
N LYS A 293 -16.47 -6.74 -8.72
CA LYS A 293 -16.68 -8.18 -8.86
C LYS A 293 -16.05 -8.74 -10.14
N THR A 294 -16.21 -8.04 -11.26
CA THR A 294 -15.62 -8.41 -12.55
C THR A 294 -14.09 -8.37 -12.47
N THR A 295 -13.50 -7.29 -11.94
CA THR A 295 -12.05 -7.20 -11.73
C THR A 295 -11.55 -8.33 -10.84
N LEU A 296 -12.22 -8.62 -9.71
CA LEU A 296 -11.86 -9.72 -8.81
C LEU A 296 -11.86 -11.09 -9.48
N ALA A 297 -12.80 -11.34 -10.39
CA ALA A 297 -12.87 -12.57 -11.16
C ALA A 297 -11.69 -12.69 -12.12
N ASN A 298 -11.33 -11.59 -12.79
CA ASN A 298 -10.31 -11.55 -13.84
C ASN A 298 -8.87 -11.46 -13.31
N THR A 299 -8.63 -10.83 -12.16
CA THR A 299 -7.28 -10.66 -11.63
C THR A 299 -6.73 -11.99 -11.11
N GLN A 300 -5.58 -12.46 -11.58
CA GLN A 300 -4.94 -13.65 -11.01
C GLN A 300 -4.34 -13.33 -9.62
N GLY A 301 -4.69 -14.13 -8.60
CA GLY A 301 -4.15 -13.94 -7.25
C GLY A 301 -2.76 -14.56 -7.11
N LYS A 302 -1.86 -13.93 -6.34
CA LYS A 302 -0.63 -14.60 -5.91
C LYS A 302 -0.95 -15.68 -4.89
N HIS A 303 -1.13 -16.92 -5.34
CA HIS A 303 -1.20 -18.09 -4.45
C HIS A 303 0.20 -18.35 -3.86
N GLY A 304 0.36 -18.19 -2.54
CA GLY A 304 1.51 -18.76 -1.81
C GLY A 304 2.69 -17.85 -1.45
N ARG A 305 2.69 -16.53 -1.72
CA ARG A 305 3.76 -15.64 -1.24
C ARG A 305 3.25 -14.27 -0.78
N ARG A 306 3.23 -14.04 0.54
CA ARG A 306 3.12 -12.69 1.12
C ARG A 306 4.38 -11.93 0.69
N THR A 307 4.25 -10.93 -0.19
CA THR A 307 5.41 -10.12 -0.61
C THR A 307 5.60 -8.92 0.33
N ILE A 308 4.54 -8.49 1.02
CA ILE A 308 4.60 -7.52 2.12
C ILE A 308 3.73 -8.10 3.25
N LEU A 309 4.31 -8.25 4.44
CA LEU A 309 3.52 -8.49 5.66
C LEU A 309 2.72 -7.22 5.90
N GLN A 310 1.48 -7.17 5.40
CA GLN A 310 0.51 -6.18 5.83
C GLN A 310 0.51 -6.15 7.35
N GLU A 311 0.26 -4.98 7.95
CA GLU A 311 0.27 -4.85 9.41
C GLU A 311 -0.80 -5.79 10.01
N GLU A 312 -0.36 -6.98 10.41
CA GLU A 312 -1.01 -7.70 11.49
C GLU A 312 -0.79 -6.80 12.69
N ARG A 313 -1.84 -6.07 13.11
CA ARG A 313 -1.76 -5.20 14.30
C ARG A 313 -1.01 -5.95 15.38
N SER A 314 0.08 -5.39 15.88
CA SER A 314 0.85 -6.01 16.95
C SER A 314 -0.03 -6.14 18.19
N LEU A 315 0.38 -6.97 19.14
CA LEU A 315 -0.36 -7.06 20.40
C LEU A 315 -0.40 -5.68 21.11
N ASP A 316 0.66 -4.88 20.97
CA ASP A 316 0.71 -3.51 21.50
C ASP A 316 -0.27 -2.55 20.82
N ASP A 317 -0.59 -2.74 19.53
CA ASP A 317 -1.54 -1.90 18.78
C ASP A 317 -3.00 -2.17 19.16
N ILE A 318 -3.32 -3.37 19.65
CA ILE A 318 -4.70 -3.76 19.98
C ILE A 318 -5.04 -3.67 21.46
N LEU A 319 -4.04 -3.70 22.36
CA LEU A 319 -4.26 -3.65 23.80
C LEU A 319 -4.45 -2.22 24.31
N ILE A 320 -5.41 -2.07 25.21
CA ILE A 320 -5.75 -0.85 25.93
C ILE A 320 -5.30 -1.06 27.39
N ALA A 321 -4.20 -0.43 27.81
CA ALA A 321 -3.68 -0.50 29.17
C ALA A 321 -2.69 0.64 29.45
N ASP A 322 -2.63 1.12 30.69
CA ASP A 322 -1.58 2.06 31.13
C ASP A 322 -0.23 1.34 31.18
N ASN A 323 -0.22 0.11 31.68
CA ASN A 323 0.96 -0.76 31.72
C ASN A 323 0.78 -1.96 30.77
N LYS A 324 1.03 -1.73 29.48
CA LYS A 324 0.95 -2.77 28.44
C LYS A 324 1.92 -3.93 28.69
N GLN A 325 3.07 -3.69 29.32
CA GLN A 325 4.06 -4.74 29.58
C GLN A 325 3.55 -5.76 30.60
N ALA A 326 3.00 -5.30 31.73
CA ALA A 326 2.40 -6.18 32.73
C ALA A 326 1.21 -6.97 32.18
N LEU A 327 0.39 -6.34 31.32
CA LEU A 327 -0.71 -7.04 30.65
C LEU A 327 -0.21 -8.10 29.66
N LYS A 328 0.84 -7.81 28.90
CA LYS A 328 1.47 -8.78 27.99
C LYS A 328 2.02 -9.98 28.76
N GLU A 329 2.64 -9.76 29.91
CA GLU A 329 3.11 -10.84 30.79
C GLU A 329 1.96 -11.71 31.29
N ALA A 330 0.85 -11.10 31.73
CA ALA A 330 -0.35 -11.84 32.13
C ALA A 330 -0.98 -12.62 30.97
N ILE A 331 -1.00 -12.06 29.75
CA ILE A 331 -1.44 -12.76 28.54
C ILE A 331 -0.51 -13.94 28.24
N MET A 332 0.80 -13.77 28.35
CA MET A 332 1.77 -14.84 28.14
C MET A 332 1.58 -15.97 29.16
N THR A 333 1.37 -15.65 30.43
CA THR A 333 1.02 -16.64 31.46
C THR A 333 -0.27 -17.39 31.09
N ALA A 334 -1.33 -16.67 30.70
CA ALA A 334 -2.57 -17.28 30.28
C ALA A 334 -2.41 -18.20 29.05
N LEU A 335 -1.55 -17.83 28.10
CA LEU A 335 -1.24 -18.62 26.91
C LEU A 335 -0.47 -19.90 27.25
N ASN A 336 0.42 -19.84 28.24
CA ASN A 336 1.21 -20.98 28.72
C ASN A 336 0.35 -21.96 29.53
N ASP A 337 -0.67 -21.47 30.22
CA ASP A 337 -1.59 -22.28 31.04
C ASP A 337 -2.74 -22.92 30.22
N MET A 338 -2.83 -22.65 28.91
CA MET A 338 -3.89 -23.21 28.07
C MET A 338 -3.75 -24.72 27.90
N GLU A 339 -4.86 -25.44 28.09
CA GLU A 339 -4.93 -26.89 27.83
C GLU A 339 -5.30 -27.18 26.37
N HIS A 340 -6.00 -26.24 25.71
CA HIS A 340 -6.46 -26.39 24.33
C HIS A 340 -6.27 -25.10 23.53
N GLU A 341 -5.87 -25.23 22.25
CA GLU A 341 -5.63 -24.07 21.38
C GLU A 341 -6.86 -23.16 21.17
N ASN A 342 -8.07 -23.69 21.36
CA ASN A 342 -9.32 -22.91 21.25
C ASN A 342 -9.57 -22.00 22.46
N GLU A 343 -8.80 -22.13 23.54
CA GLU A 343 -8.87 -21.26 24.73
C GLU A 343 -8.36 -19.84 24.44
N THR A 344 -7.66 -19.63 23.32
CA THR A 344 -7.34 -18.28 22.78
C THR A 344 -8.59 -17.41 22.60
N ALA A 345 -9.74 -17.99 22.28
CA ALA A 345 -11.01 -17.27 22.22
C ALA A 345 -11.52 -16.82 23.60
N TYR A 346 -11.22 -17.58 24.67
CA TYR A 346 -11.55 -17.19 26.04
C TYR A 346 -10.66 -16.05 26.52
N ILE A 347 -9.38 -16.04 26.16
CA ILE A 347 -8.46 -14.93 26.43
C ILE A 347 -8.98 -13.64 25.79
N LYS A 348 -9.35 -13.68 24.50
CA LYS A 348 -9.96 -12.52 23.82
C LYS A 348 -11.23 -12.03 24.52
N ALA A 349 -12.13 -12.95 24.88
CA ALA A 349 -13.37 -12.61 25.57
C ALA A 349 -13.11 -11.96 26.94
N ALA A 350 -12.10 -12.43 27.68
CA ALA A 350 -11.71 -11.85 28.96
C ALA A 350 -11.12 -10.45 28.80
N LEU A 351 -10.26 -10.22 27.80
CA LEU A 351 -9.71 -8.89 27.50
C LEU A 351 -10.79 -7.86 27.12
N ILE A 352 -11.83 -8.29 26.39
CA ILE A 352 -12.98 -7.43 26.10
C ILE A 352 -13.76 -7.11 27.38
N ARG A 353 -13.99 -8.10 28.25
CA ARG A 353 -14.73 -7.93 29.51
C ARG A 353 -13.98 -7.09 30.54
N SER A 354 -12.65 -7.06 30.48
CA SER A 354 -11.81 -6.24 31.34
C SER A 354 -11.50 -4.87 30.73
N ASN A 355 -12.10 -4.51 29.58
CA ASN A 355 -11.87 -3.26 28.84
C ASN A 355 -10.43 -3.07 28.32
N HIS A 356 -9.66 -4.15 28.20
CA HIS A 356 -8.29 -4.13 27.68
C HIS A 356 -8.19 -4.43 26.18
N LEU A 357 -9.31 -4.76 25.53
CA LEU A 357 -9.41 -4.99 24.10
C LEU A 357 -10.77 -4.48 23.61
N SER A 358 -10.76 -3.70 22.54
CA SER A 358 -12.01 -3.21 21.95
C SER A 358 -12.80 -4.35 21.29
N SER A 359 -14.13 -4.30 21.39
CA SER A 359 -15.03 -5.36 20.92
C SER A 359 -15.11 -5.43 19.38
N ASP A 360 -14.67 -4.39 18.68
CA ASP A 360 -14.58 -4.34 17.21
C ASP A 360 -13.38 -5.12 16.65
N ILE A 361 -12.41 -5.52 17.49
CA ILE A 361 -11.26 -6.30 17.07
C ILE A 361 -11.71 -7.72 16.67
N SER A 362 -11.59 -8.02 15.37
CA SER A 362 -11.88 -9.36 14.85
C SER A 362 -10.95 -10.41 15.46
N PHE A 363 -11.44 -11.64 15.63
CA PHE A 363 -10.60 -12.72 16.19
C PHE A 363 -9.41 -13.06 15.29
N ALA A 364 -9.53 -12.90 13.97
CA ALA A 364 -8.40 -13.09 13.05
C ALA A 364 -7.25 -12.10 13.30
N VAL A 365 -7.58 -10.84 13.66
CA VAL A 365 -6.58 -9.82 13.99
C VAL A 365 -5.95 -10.12 15.35
N PHE A 366 -6.78 -10.43 16.37
CA PHE A 366 -6.30 -10.82 17.69
C PHE A 366 -5.39 -12.05 17.65
N LEU A 367 -5.79 -13.13 16.96
CA LEU A 367 -5.03 -14.38 16.92
C LEU A 367 -3.67 -14.18 16.26
N ARG A 368 -3.61 -13.38 15.19
CA ARG A 368 -2.34 -13.07 14.51
C ARG A 368 -1.40 -12.27 15.42
N ALA A 369 -1.92 -11.27 16.12
CA ALA A 369 -1.17 -10.51 17.12
C ALA A 369 -0.60 -11.41 18.22
N ILE A 370 -1.40 -12.37 18.69
CA ILE A 370 -1.00 -13.35 19.70
C ILE A 370 0.06 -14.33 19.17
N CYS A 371 -0.11 -14.86 17.95
CA CYS A 371 0.87 -15.77 17.35
C CYS A 371 2.23 -15.08 17.20
N SER A 372 2.24 -13.82 16.75
CA SER A 372 3.46 -13.02 16.62
C SER A 372 4.08 -12.68 17.97
N PHE A 373 3.25 -12.40 18.99
CA PHE A 373 3.73 -12.08 20.34
C PHE A 373 4.31 -13.30 21.07
N ALA A 374 3.68 -14.46 20.93
CA ALA A 374 4.07 -15.68 21.62
C ALA A 374 5.12 -16.52 20.87
N ASP A 375 5.51 -16.09 19.67
CA ASP A 375 6.34 -16.85 18.73
C ASP A 375 5.86 -18.31 18.57
N LYS A 376 4.52 -18.46 18.46
CA LYS A 376 3.85 -19.77 18.41
C LYS A 376 2.62 -19.72 17.53
N GLU A 377 2.45 -20.73 16.68
CA GLU A 377 1.28 -20.85 15.81
C GLU A 377 0.10 -21.53 16.54
N TYR A 378 -1.05 -20.84 16.57
CA TYR A 378 -2.31 -21.34 17.12
C TYR A 378 -3.36 -21.54 16.01
N LYS A 379 -4.16 -22.62 16.06
CA LYS A 379 -5.16 -22.91 15.02
C LYS A 379 -6.35 -21.93 15.03
N TYR A 380 -6.59 -21.32 13.87
CA TYR A 380 -7.69 -20.37 13.67
C TYR A 380 -9.09 -21.01 13.72
N ASP A 381 -9.32 -22.12 13.00
CA ASP A 381 -10.68 -22.63 12.74
C ASP A 381 -11.43 -23.14 13.98
N SER A 382 -10.71 -23.71 14.94
CA SER A 382 -11.31 -24.22 16.18
C SER A 382 -11.65 -23.08 17.15
N ALA A 383 -10.76 -22.09 17.25
CA ALA A 383 -10.89 -20.96 18.15
C ALA A 383 -11.89 -19.91 17.62
N GLN A 384 -11.91 -19.64 16.31
CA GLN A 384 -12.88 -18.74 15.68
C GLN A 384 -14.32 -19.19 15.90
N ARG A 385 -14.59 -20.50 15.87
CA ARG A 385 -15.93 -21.05 16.17
C ARG A 385 -16.35 -20.79 17.62
N VAL A 386 -15.40 -20.83 18.55
CA VAL A 386 -15.63 -20.52 19.96
C VAL A 386 -15.87 -19.01 20.17
N ASP A 387 -15.05 -18.16 19.55
CA ASP A 387 -15.21 -16.69 19.59
C ASP A 387 -16.58 -16.26 19.05
N SER A 388 -16.98 -16.76 17.87
CA SER A 388 -18.30 -16.47 17.29
C SER A 388 -19.44 -16.91 18.20
N PHE A 389 -19.31 -18.05 18.88
CA PHE A 389 -20.32 -18.50 19.83
C PHE A 389 -20.43 -17.59 21.05
N ILE A 390 -19.30 -17.13 21.61
CA ILE A 390 -19.31 -16.20 22.75
C ILE A 390 -19.94 -14.85 22.37
N LEU A 391 -19.64 -14.36 21.17
CA LEU A 391 -20.08 -13.05 20.68
C LEU A 391 -21.58 -13.03 20.33
N TYR A 392 -22.02 -13.97 19.49
CA TYR A 392 -23.39 -13.96 18.94
C TYR A 392 -24.39 -14.74 19.80
N GLU A 393 -23.93 -15.79 20.48
CA GLU A 393 -24.78 -16.68 21.27
C GLU A 393 -24.63 -16.40 22.78
N LYS A 394 -24.44 -15.13 23.17
CA LYS A 394 -24.14 -14.72 24.55
C LYS A 394 -25.07 -15.34 25.60
N LYS A 395 -26.39 -15.33 25.37
CA LYS A 395 -27.37 -15.94 26.30
C LYS A 395 -27.17 -17.45 26.46
N ASN A 396 -26.85 -18.14 25.36
CA ASN A 396 -26.60 -19.58 25.37
C ASN A 396 -25.24 -19.90 25.99
N PHE A 397 -24.21 -19.08 25.75
CA PHE A 397 -22.92 -19.21 26.42
C PHE A 397 -23.06 -19.06 27.95
N GLU A 398 -23.84 -18.10 28.44
CA GLU A 398 -24.06 -17.90 29.88
C GLU A 398 -24.91 -19.02 30.51
N ALA A 399 -25.95 -19.49 29.83
CA ALA A 399 -26.91 -20.45 30.38
C ALA A 399 -26.54 -21.94 30.15
N SER A 400 -25.61 -22.26 29.26
CA SER A 400 -25.36 -23.65 28.86
C SER A 400 -24.82 -24.52 30.01
N LYS A 401 -25.39 -25.72 30.15
CA LYS A 401 -24.96 -26.79 31.08
C LYS A 401 -23.87 -27.71 30.51
N SER A 402 -23.40 -27.47 29.28
CA SER A 402 -22.30 -28.25 28.70
C SER A 402 -21.01 -28.04 29.50
N SER A 403 -20.29 -29.13 29.78
CA SER A 403 -18.99 -29.11 30.47
C SER A 403 -17.98 -28.18 29.80
N LYS A 404 -17.97 -28.14 28.46
CA LYS A 404 -17.14 -27.22 27.65
C LYS A 404 -17.43 -25.76 27.98
N TRP A 405 -18.71 -25.35 27.98
CA TRP A 405 -19.10 -23.96 28.21
C TRP A 405 -18.99 -23.56 29.69
N GLN A 406 -19.21 -24.51 30.60
CA GLN A 406 -18.93 -24.30 32.03
C GLN A 406 -17.43 -24.05 32.29
N ARG A 407 -16.54 -24.83 31.66
CA ARG A 407 -15.09 -24.58 31.70
C ARG A 407 -14.74 -23.23 31.11
N GLY A 408 -15.24 -22.93 29.91
CA GLY A 408 -15.00 -21.65 29.24
C GLY A 408 -15.41 -20.45 30.09
N ARG A 409 -16.57 -20.49 30.76
CA ARG A 409 -16.99 -19.41 31.68
C ARG A 409 -16.05 -19.25 32.88
N ARG A 410 -15.55 -20.35 33.46
CA ARG A 410 -14.57 -20.28 34.56
C ARG A 410 -13.27 -19.62 34.10
N ILE A 411 -12.74 -20.01 32.94
CA ILE A 411 -11.54 -19.41 32.36
C ILE A 411 -11.75 -17.93 32.08
N VAL A 412 -12.83 -17.57 31.38
CA VAL A 412 -13.13 -16.17 31.07
C VAL A 412 -13.27 -15.34 32.34
N SER A 413 -13.99 -15.84 33.36
CA SER A 413 -14.15 -15.13 34.64
C SER A 413 -12.83 -14.93 35.36
N TYR A 414 -12.03 -15.99 35.48
CA TYR A 414 -10.72 -15.94 36.13
C TYR A 414 -9.80 -14.93 35.44
N LEU A 415 -9.64 -15.05 34.11
CA LEU A 415 -8.79 -14.15 33.33
C LEU A 415 -9.32 -12.71 33.33
N THR A 416 -10.64 -12.50 33.37
CA THR A 416 -11.21 -11.15 33.47
C THR A 416 -10.75 -10.46 34.76
N GLU A 417 -10.74 -11.16 35.89
CA GLU A 417 -10.24 -10.60 37.16
C GLU A 417 -8.73 -10.37 37.13
N VAL A 418 -7.95 -11.31 36.57
CA VAL A 418 -6.49 -11.16 36.40
C VAL A 418 -6.16 -9.92 35.56
N PHE A 419 -6.85 -9.73 34.43
CA PHE A 419 -6.62 -8.58 33.59
C PHE A 419 -7.14 -7.29 34.23
N ARG A 420 -8.30 -7.30 34.90
CA ARG A 420 -8.85 -6.10 35.58
C ARG A 420 -7.93 -5.56 36.68
N ALA A 421 -7.07 -6.39 37.27
CA ALA A 421 -6.06 -5.95 38.22
C ALA A 421 -4.98 -5.04 37.59
N MET A 422 -4.92 -4.96 36.25
CA MET A 422 -4.02 -4.07 35.52
C MET A 422 -4.72 -2.72 35.23
N PRO A 423 -4.06 -1.57 35.46
CA PRO A 423 -4.67 -0.26 35.26
C PRO A 423 -4.95 0.03 33.77
N ASN A 424 -6.15 0.56 33.50
CA ASN A 424 -6.60 0.96 32.18
C ASN A 424 -6.82 2.46 32.05
N THR A 425 -6.55 2.97 30.85
CA THR A 425 -6.70 4.39 30.49
C THR A 425 -8.13 4.94 30.60
N ILE A 426 -9.13 4.07 30.81
CA ILE A 426 -10.56 4.42 30.79
C ILE A 426 -11.10 4.85 32.18
N ASP A 427 -10.37 4.56 33.27
CA ASP A 427 -10.81 4.86 34.65
C ASP A 427 -10.10 6.07 35.31
N LYS A 428 -9.49 6.97 34.52
CA LYS A 428 -9.09 8.29 35.06
C LYS A 428 -10.30 9.23 35.03
N PRO A 429 -10.70 9.84 36.16
CA PRO A 429 -11.82 10.77 36.23
C PRO A 429 -11.63 12.02 35.35
#